data_AF-A0A7X6RHX1-F1
#
_entry.id   AF-A0A7X6RHX1-F1
#
_cell.length_a   1.000
_cell.length_b   1.000
_cell.length_c   1.000
_cell.angle_alpha   90.00
_cell.angle_beta   90.00
_cell.angle_gamma   90.00
#
_symmetry.space_group_name_H-M   'P 1'
#
loop_
_entity.id
_entity.type
_entity.pdbx_description
1 polymer ?
#
loop_
_entity_poly.entity_id
_entity_poly.type
_entity_poly.pdbx_seq_one_letter_code
_entity_poly.pdbx_strand_id
1 'polypeptide(L)'
;MSGPAEVEQLRRDRDRTRAELGRSVEALSERLDVATRTRDRMHRAAHSAQDNAQRAGARAQENAIPWPSARRRSSRSSGWCAERARRDLCSHCEPGPRCGQTRLAAEKVTEGSSAVSRTRVPPPV
;
A
#
# COMPACT_ATOMS: atom_id res chain seq x y z
N MET A 1 20.07 -64.96 14.98
CA MET A 1 19.08 -64.51 15.98
C MET A 1 19.68 -63.30 16.67
N SER A 2 19.08 -62.12 16.52
CA SER A 2 19.57 -60.90 17.17
C SER A 2 19.51 -61.03 18.69
N GLY A 3 20.56 -60.60 19.38
CA GLY A 3 20.68 -60.70 20.83
C GLY A 3 19.83 -59.66 21.57
N PRO A 4 19.55 -59.83 22.87
CA PRO A 4 18.74 -58.89 23.65
C PRO A 4 19.32 -57.46 23.67
N ALA A 5 20.63 -57.30 23.56
CA ALA A 5 21.30 -55.99 23.46
C ALA A 5 21.00 -55.27 22.13
N GLU A 6 20.95 -56.00 21.02
CA GLU A 6 20.66 -55.47 19.69
C GLU A 6 19.20 -55.00 19.58
N VAL A 7 18.28 -55.76 20.17
CA VAL A 7 16.86 -55.38 20.28
C VAL A 7 16.69 -54.09 21.09
N GLU A 8 17.42 -53.94 22.20
CA GLU A 8 17.38 -52.73 23.01
C GLU A 8 17.96 -51.51 22.28
N GLN A 9 19.01 -51.71 21.48
CA GLN A 9 19.57 -50.66 20.65
C GLN A 9 18.59 -50.19 19.56
N LEU A 10 17.93 -51.13 18.89
CA LEU A 10 16.88 -50.81 17.90
C LEU A 10 15.70 -50.05 18.51
N ARG A 11 15.33 -50.36 19.76
CA ARG A 11 14.31 -49.60 20.49
C ARG A 11 14.73 -48.15 20.72
N ARG A 12 15.96 -47.94 21.18
CA ARG A 12 16.52 -46.59 21.40
C ARG A 12 16.60 -45.80 20.12
N ASP A 13 17.05 -46.43 19.03
CA ASP A 13 17.15 -45.76 17.73
C ASP A 13 15.76 -45.41 17.18
N ARG A 14 14.79 -46.32 17.31
CA ARG A 14 13.39 -46.02 16.95
C ARG A 14 12.85 -44.85 17.75
N ASP A 15 13.08 -44.82 19.06
CA ASP A 15 12.55 -43.77 19.93
C ASP A 15 13.23 -42.43 19.65
N ARG A 16 14.53 -42.44 19.31
CA ARG A 16 15.25 -41.26 18.79
C ARG A 16 14.64 -40.75 17.49
N THR A 17 14.42 -41.64 16.52
CA THR A 17 13.82 -41.28 15.22
C THR A 17 12.40 -40.72 15.40
N ARG A 18 11.61 -41.30 16.31
CA ARG A 18 10.28 -40.76 16.65
C ARG A 18 10.37 -39.35 17.22
N ALA A 19 11.34 -39.09 18.10
CA ALA A 19 11.54 -37.76 18.67
C ALA A 19 12.03 -36.74 17.61
N GLU A 20 12.88 -37.15 16.66
CA GLU A 20 13.30 -36.32 15.54
C GLU A 20 12.14 -35.98 14.60
N LEU A 21 11.36 -36.98 14.20
CA LEU A 21 10.18 -36.79 13.36
C LEU A 21 9.13 -35.92 14.05
N GLY A 22 8.91 -36.12 15.36
CA GLY A 22 8.02 -35.28 16.16
C GLY A 22 8.41 -33.80 16.10
N ARG A 23 9.69 -33.50 16.30
CA ARG A 23 10.23 -32.12 16.17
C ARG A 23 10.05 -31.56 14.76
N SER A 24 10.27 -32.36 13.72
CA SER A 24 10.06 -31.91 12.33
C SER A 24 8.58 -31.63 12.03
N VAL A 25 7.67 -32.49 12.48
CA VAL A 25 6.22 -32.30 12.31
C VAL A 25 5.75 -31.05 13.05
N GLU A 26 6.24 -30.81 14.26
CA GLU A 26 5.95 -29.60 15.03
C GLU A 26 6.42 -28.33 14.30
N ALA A 27 7.69 -28.32 13.85
CA ALA A 27 8.23 -27.18 13.10
C ALA A 27 7.49 -26.92 11.77
N LEU A 28 7.06 -27.98 11.07
CA LEU A 28 6.25 -27.84 9.86
C LEU A 28 4.84 -27.29 10.18
N SER A 29 4.23 -27.78 11.26
CA SER A 29 2.91 -27.32 11.71
C SER A 29 2.93 -25.85 12.09
N GLU A 30 3.97 -25.40 12.80
CA GLU A 30 4.16 -23.99 13.16
C GLU A 30 4.27 -23.11 11.90
N ARG A 31 5.04 -23.53 10.89
CA ARG A 31 5.18 -22.80 9.62
C ARG A 31 3.84 -22.68 8.88
N LEU A 32 3.06 -23.76 8.85
CA LEU A 32 1.74 -23.77 8.22
C LEU A 32 0.74 -22.89 8.97
N ASP A 33 0.80 -22.86 10.29
CA ASP A 33 -0.03 -21.97 11.11
C ASP A 33 0.31 -20.50 10.84
N VAL A 34 1.60 -20.13 10.77
CA VAL A 34 2.02 -18.77 10.40
C VAL A 34 1.51 -18.36 9.01
N ALA A 35 1.61 -19.26 8.02
CA ALA A 35 1.09 -19.00 6.68
C ALA A 35 -0.44 -18.80 6.70
N THR A 36 -1.16 -19.63 7.44
CA THR A 36 -2.61 -19.54 7.60
C THR A 36 -3.02 -18.22 8.25
N ARG A 37 -2.38 -17.83 9.36
CA ARG A 37 -2.60 -16.54 10.03
C ARG A 37 -2.33 -15.34 9.12
N THR A 38 -1.28 -15.43 8.30
CA THR A 38 -0.95 -14.37 7.34
C THR A 38 -2.03 -14.24 6.28
N ARG A 39 -2.50 -15.37 5.74
CA ARG A 39 -3.59 -15.39 4.77
C ARG A 39 -4.88 -14.80 5.35
N ASP A 40 -5.23 -15.16 6.58
CA ASP A 40 -6.41 -14.61 7.27
C ASP A 40 -6.31 -13.09 7.47
N ARG A 41 -5.12 -12.59 7.85
CA ARG A 41 -4.87 -11.14 7.95
C ARG A 41 -5.07 -10.44 6.61
N MET A 42 -4.57 -11.03 5.52
CA MET A 42 -4.75 -10.48 4.17
C MET A 42 -6.22 -10.46 3.75
N HIS A 43 -6.97 -11.54 3.99
CA HIS A 43 -8.41 -11.57 3.70
C HIS A 43 -9.17 -10.50 4.48
N ARG A 44 -8.89 -10.36 5.79
CA ARG A 44 -9.52 -9.31 6.61
C ARG A 44 -9.17 -7.91 6.12
N ALA A 45 -7.91 -7.68 5.74
CA ALA A 45 -7.46 -6.41 5.19
C ALA A 45 -8.16 -6.10 3.86
N ALA A 46 -8.31 -7.09 2.98
CA ALA A 46 -9.03 -6.94 1.71
C ALA A 46 -10.51 -6.56 1.93
N HIS A 47 -11.21 -7.25 2.84
CA HIS A 47 -12.59 -6.89 3.19
C HIS A 47 -12.67 -5.48 3.77
N SER A 48 -11.77 -5.13 4.69
CA SER A 48 -11.71 -3.79 5.28
C SER A 48 -11.47 -2.71 4.21
N ALA A 49 -10.61 -2.98 3.23
CA ALA A 49 -10.33 -2.08 2.13
C ALA A 49 -11.54 -1.92 1.20
N GLN A 50 -12.25 -3.01 0.89
CA GLN A 50 -13.49 -2.97 0.11
C GLN A 50 -14.57 -2.14 0.82
N ASP A 51 -14.80 -2.39 2.11
CA ASP A 51 -15.77 -1.64 2.91
C ASP A 51 -15.41 -0.15 2.97
N ASN A 52 -14.12 0.18 3.13
CA ASN A 52 -13.64 1.56 3.11
C ASN A 52 -13.86 2.22 1.74
N ALA A 53 -13.59 1.51 0.65
CA ALA A 53 -13.81 2.01 -0.70
C ALA A 53 -15.30 2.25 -0.97
N GLN A 54 -16.18 1.34 -0.54
CA GLN A 54 -17.63 1.50 -0.65
C GLN A 54 -18.12 2.72 0.15
N ARG A 55 -17.66 2.88 1.39
CA ARG A 55 -17.99 4.05 2.22
C ARG A 55 -17.48 5.36 1.62
N ALA A 56 -16.26 5.37 1.09
CA ALA A 56 -15.70 6.54 0.41
C ALA A 56 -16.50 6.88 -0.86
N GLY A 57 -16.88 5.87 -1.65
CA GLY A 57 -17.72 6.03 -2.83
C GLY A 57 -19.10 6.59 -2.50
N ALA A 58 -19.76 6.07 -1.46
CA ALA A 58 -21.04 6.59 -0.98
C ALA A 58 -20.93 8.06 -0.55
N ARG A 59 -19.89 8.42 0.21
CA ARG A 59 -19.62 9.82 0.61
C ARG A 59 -19.33 10.73 -0.58
N ALA A 60 -18.64 10.23 -1.61
CA ALA A 60 -18.36 11.01 -2.81
C ALA A 60 -19.62 11.27 -3.63
N GLN A 61 -20.59 10.35 -3.64
CA GLN A 61 -21.89 10.55 -4.27
C GLN A 61 -22.78 11.53 -3.48
N GLU A 62 -22.80 11.40 -2.15
CA GLU A 62 -23.53 12.32 -1.27
C GLU A 62 -23.00 13.75 -1.35
N ASN A 63 -21.67 13.90 -1.41
CA ASN A 63 -21.02 15.20 -1.56
C ASN A 63 -20.76 15.61 -3.02
N ALA A 64 -21.24 14.83 -4.00
CA ALA A 64 -21.20 15.27 -5.38
C ALA A 64 -22.17 16.44 -5.48
N ILE A 65 -21.66 17.67 -5.54
CA ILE A 65 -22.48 18.85 -5.79
C ILE A 65 -23.04 18.69 -7.21
N PRO A 66 -24.34 18.41 -7.42
CA PRO A 66 -24.94 18.58 -8.73
C PRO A 66 -24.91 20.08 -9.03
N TRP A 67 -23.93 20.50 -9.83
CA TRP A 67 -23.98 21.84 -10.41
C TRP A 67 -25.27 21.90 -11.25
N PRO A 68 -26.15 22.88 -11.02
CA PRO A 68 -27.31 23.06 -11.88
C PRO A 68 -26.80 23.35 -13.29
N SER A 69 -27.36 22.63 -14.25
CA SER A 69 -27.26 22.81 -15.69
C SER A 69 -26.80 24.22 -16.14
N ALA A 70 -25.76 24.24 -16.97
CA ALA A 70 -25.54 25.22 -18.02
C ALA A 70 -25.64 26.72 -17.66
N ARG A 71 -24.52 27.40 -17.83
CA ARG A 71 -24.52 28.43 -18.87
C ARG A 71 -23.28 28.23 -19.73
N ARG A 72 -23.48 27.78 -20.98
CA ARG A 72 -22.54 28.09 -22.06
C ARG A 72 -22.40 29.61 -22.07
N ARG A 73 -21.41 30.15 -21.36
CA ARG A 73 -21.00 31.53 -21.52
C ARG A 73 -20.09 31.53 -22.74
N SER A 74 -20.73 31.63 -23.90
CA SER A 74 -20.08 31.81 -25.19
C SER A 74 -19.05 32.95 -25.09
N SER A 75 -17.81 32.64 -25.43
CA SER A 75 -16.86 33.51 -26.14
C SER A 75 -16.79 34.98 -25.68
N ARG A 76 -16.29 35.24 -24.47
CA ARG A 76 -15.74 36.58 -24.11
C ARG A 76 -14.55 36.48 -23.15
N SER A 77 -13.66 35.50 -23.31
CA SER A 77 -12.37 35.48 -22.60
C SER A 77 -11.18 35.90 -23.46
N SER A 78 -11.34 36.05 -24.79
CA SER A 78 -10.26 36.46 -25.69
C SER A 78 -9.83 37.93 -25.50
N GLY A 79 -10.62 38.75 -24.80
CA GLY A 79 -10.32 40.16 -24.57
C GLY A 79 -9.43 40.42 -23.35
N TRP A 80 -9.54 39.61 -22.28
CA TRP A 80 -8.83 39.90 -21.02
C TRP A 80 -7.31 39.68 -21.12
N CYS A 81 -6.88 38.69 -21.92
CA CYS A 81 -5.45 38.53 -22.22
C CYS A 81 -4.94 39.56 -23.23
N ALA A 82 -5.79 40.04 -24.15
CA ALA A 82 -5.42 41.04 -25.16
C ALA A 82 -5.39 42.49 -24.62
N GLU A 83 -6.14 42.78 -23.56
CA GLU A 83 -6.16 44.09 -22.87
C GLU A 83 -4.95 44.24 -21.93
N ARG A 84 -4.54 43.15 -21.26
CA ARG A 84 -3.38 43.17 -20.34
C ARG A 84 -2.04 43.17 -21.08
N ALA A 85 -1.95 42.54 -22.25
CA ALA A 85 -0.77 42.56 -23.12
C ALA A 85 -0.45 43.95 -23.73
N ARG A 86 -1.37 44.92 -23.70
CA ARG A 86 -1.11 46.29 -24.17
C ARG A 86 -0.64 47.24 -23.07
N ARG A 87 -0.84 46.89 -21.80
CA ARG A 87 -0.46 47.74 -20.66
C ARG A 87 0.95 47.48 -20.14
N ASP A 88 1.50 46.30 -20.40
CA ASP A 88 2.85 45.96 -19.96
C ASP A 88 3.83 46.11 -21.13
N LEU A 89 4.13 47.38 -21.44
CA LEU A 89 5.45 47.72 -21.95
C LEU A 89 6.49 47.34 -20.88
N CYS A 90 7.49 46.55 -21.31
CA CYS A 90 8.81 46.36 -20.69
C CYS A 90 8.80 45.62 -19.33
N SER A 91 9.59 44.58 -19.07
CA SER A 91 10.83 44.09 -19.65
C SER A 91 11.04 42.67 -19.11
N HIS A 92 11.61 41.76 -19.90
CA HIS A 92 12.03 40.40 -19.53
C HIS A 92 10.95 39.32 -19.32
N CYS A 93 10.55 38.66 -20.42
CA CYS A 93 10.50 37.21 -20.43
C CYS A 93 10.59 36.72 -21.89
N GLU A 94 11.74 36.15 -22.26
CA GLU A 94 11.89 35.47 -23.56
C GLU A 94 11.13 34.13 -23.60
N PRO A 95 10.77 33.65 -24.81
CA PRO A 95 9.75 32.64 -25.03
C PRO A 95 10.34 31.21 -25.00
N GLY A 96 9.70 30.29 -24.28
CA GLY A 96 10.10 28.89 -24.23
C GLY A 96 8.92 27.93 -24.05
N PRO A 97 8.85 26.82 -24.81
CA PRO A 97 7.59 26.18 -25.19
C PRO A 97 7.20 25.08 -24.20
N ARG A 98 5.96 25.09 -23.70
CA ARG A 98 5.20 23.87 -23.32
C ARG A 98 3.77 24.24 -22.95
N CYS A 99 3.10 24.85 -23.92
CA CYS A 99 1.69 24.63 -24.12
C CYS A 99 1.50 23.16 -24.56
N GLY A 100 0.71 22.40 -23.79
CA GLY A 100 0.05 21.17 -24.23
C GLY A 100 0.92 19.94 -24.47
N GLN A 101 0.87 18.97 -23.55
CA GLN A 101 0.87 17.56 -23.90
C GLN A 101 0.26 16.73 -22.77
N THR A 102 -0.96 16.26 -22.98
CA THR A 102 -1.52 15.09 -22.29
C THR A 102 -0.82 13.84 -22.83
N ARG A 103 -0.13 13.06 -22.01
CA ARG A 103 0.07 11.63 -22.30
C ARG A 103 0.27 10.80 -21.04
N LEU A 104 -0.60 9.82 -20.94
CA LEU A 104 -0.67 8.68 -20.03
C LEU A 104 0.66 7.90 -19.96
N ALA A 105 1.04 7.51 -18.74
CA ALA A 105 1.65 6.22 -18.35
C ALA A 105 2.15 6.41 -16.90
N ALA A 106 1.44 5.89 -15.89
CA ALA A 106 1.57 4.52 -15.40
C ALA A 106 2.95 4.23 -14.78
N GLU A 107 2.92 4.05 -13.45
CA GLU A 107 3.80 3.21 -12.64
C GLU A 107 5.31 3.50 -12.60
N LYS A 108 5.83 3.78 -11.40
CA LYS A 108 6.28 2.71 -10.48
C LYS A 108 6.69 3.26 -9.10
N VAL A 109 6.30 2.49 -8.07
CA VAL A 109 7.12 2.10 -6.89
C VAL A 109 7.39 3.21 -5.87
N THR A 110 6.56 3.33 -4.83
CA THR A 110 6.69 2.68 -3.49
C THR A 110 7.92 3.09 -2.70
N GLU A 111 7.69 3.84 -1.61
CA GLU A 111 8.34 3.73 -0.30
C GLU A 111 7.64 4.79 0.58
N GLY A 112 6.90 4.45 1.64
CA GLY A 112 7.44 3.75 2.80
C GLY A 112 8.11 4.75 3.73
N SER A 113 7.36 5.63 4.41
CA SER A 113 7.90 6.27 5.62
C SER A 113 6.80 6.62 6.61
N SER A 114 6.65 5.70 7.57
CA SER A 114 6.04 5.92 8.87
C SER A 114 6.56 7.22 9.50
N ALA A 115 5.66 8.16 9.77
CA ALA A 115 5.92 9.21 10.74
C ALA A 115 5.88 8.58 12.14
N VAL A 116 6.96 7.91 12.53
CA VAL A 116 7.24 7.53 13.91
C VAL A 116 7.55 8.81 14.68
N SER A 117 6.65 9.15 15.59
CA SER A 117 6.84 10.13 16.65
C SER A 117 8.11 9.79 17.42
N ARG A 118 9.17 10.59 17.25
CA ARG A 118 10.35 10.53 18.11
C ARG A 118 10.02 11.21 19.44
N THR A 119 9.75 10.39 20.45
CA THR A 119 9.95 10.68 21.86
C THR A 119 11.33 11.31 22.06
N ARG A 120 11.38 12.52 22.64
CA ARG A 120 12.59 13.11 23.22
C ARG A 120 12.46 13.06 24.74
N VAL A 121 13.30 12.26 25.38
CA VAL A 121 13.61 12.24 26.82
C VAL A 121 15.08 11.76 26.92
N PRO A 122 15.93 12.15 27.90
CA PRO A 122 16.05 13.34 28.77
C PRO A 122 17.47 13.98 28.66
N PRO A 123 17.92 14.86 29.58
CA PRO A 123 18.92 14.41 30.57
C PRO A 123 18.73 14.98 32.01
N PRO A 124 19.45 14.43 33.02
CA PRO A 124 19.15 14.60 34.45
C PRO A 124 19.91 15.75 35.11
N VAL A 125 19.31 16.35 36.16
CA VAL A 125 20.01 16.88 37.35
C VAL A 125 19.08 16.78 38.55
#